data_AF-A0A4Z1I5G0-F1
#
_entry.id   AF-A0A4Z1I5G0-F1
#
_cell.length_a   1.000
_cell.length_b   1.000
_cell.length_c   1.000
_cell.angle_alpha   90.00
_cell.angle_beta   90.00
_cell.angle_gamma   90.00
#
_symmetry.space_group_name_H-M   'P 1'
#
loop_
_entity.id
_entity.type
_entity.pdbx_description
1 polymer ?
#
loop_
_entity_poly.entity_id
_entity_poly.type
_entity_poly.pdbx_seq_one_letter_code
_entity_poly.pdbx_strand_id
1 'polypeptide(L)'
;MNVLKERDEVKNVKSWGVAGYCWGAKIVTMASQEGTTFKAGAQTHPSLVDPEDANLVTIPQIVLLSKDENKEQCKAYENNVKVEKYFEAFDDQVHGWMSSMGDLENPRTREEYYRGYKLWSDFFAKYL
;
A
#
# COMPACT_ATOMS: atom_id res chain seq x y z
N MET A 1 3.20 18.86 -3.39
CA MET A 1 1.75 19.19 -3.37
C MET A 1 1.31 20.12 -4.51
N ASN A 2 2.16 21.04 -5.00
CA ASN A 2 1.78 21.92 -6.13
C ASN A 2 1.34 21.13 -7.38
N VAL A 3 2.01 20.01 -7.68
CA VAL A 3 1.64 19.13 -8.82
C VAL A 3 0.24 18.51 -8.70
N LEU A 4 -0.25 18.26 -7.47
CA LEU A 4 -1.61 17.72 -7.26
C LEU A 4 -2.64 18.84 -7.44
N LYS A 5 -2.37 20.03 -6.90
CA LYS A 5 -3.24 21.20 -7.07
C LYS A 5 -3.38 21.59 -8.55
N GLU A 6 -2.29 21.62 -9.31
CA GLU A 6 -2.31 21.86 -10.76
C GLU A 6 -3.16 20.81 -11.50
N ARG A 7 -3.15 19.55 -11.02
CA ARG A 7 -3.95 18.46 -11.59
C ARG A 7 -5.44 18.57 -11.24
N ASP A 8 -5.76 18.99 -10.02
CA ASP A 8 -7.13 19.21 -9.56
C ASP A 8 -7.83 20.25 -10.44
N GLU A 9 -7.14 21.36 -10.72
CA GLU A 9 -7.64 22.47 -11.55
C GLU A 9 -7.91 22.06 -13.00
N VAL A 10 -7.09 21.17 -13.58
CA VAL A 10 -7.20 20.78 -14.99
C VAL A 10 -8.15 19.60 -15.21
N LYS A 11 -8.27 18.69 -14.23
CA LYS A 11 -8.97 17.40 -14.41
C LYS A 11 -10.19 17.17 -13.52
N ASN A 12 -10.58 18.14 -12.70
CA ASN A 12 -11.71 18.01 -11.76
C ASN A 12 -11.57 16.75 -10.87
N VAL A 13 -10.37 16.53 -10.34
CA VAL A 13 -10.08 15.42 -9.44
C VAL A 13 -10.72 15.69 -8.07
N LYS A 14 -11.46 14.72 -7.53
CA LYS A 14 -12.19 14.85 -6.25
C LYS A 14 -11.39 14.39 -5.03
N SER A 15 -10.52 13.40 -5.23
CA SER A 15 -9.83 12.68 -4.17
C SER A 15 -8.56 12.04 -4.74
N TRP A 16 -7.56 11.83 -3.88
CA TRP A 16 -6.31 11.16 -4.24
C TRP A 16 -6.08 9.97 -3.33
N GLY A 17 -5.66 8.85 -3.91
CA GLY A 17 -5.02 7.75 -3.20
C GLY A 17 -3.51 7.80 -3.38
N VAL A 18 -2.77 7.12 -2.52
CA VAL A 18 -1.32 6.93 -2.68
C VAL A 18 -1.00 5.44 -2.61
N ALA A 19 -0.14 4.97 -3.52
CA ALA A 19 0.26 3.58 -3.57
C ALA A 19 1.78 3.46 -3.70
N GLY A 20 2.36 2.43 -3.10
CA GLY A 20 3.80 2.27 -3.01
C GLY A 20 4.25 0.81 -2.96
N TYR A 21 5.38 0.56 -3.60
CA TYR A 21 6.03 -0.74 -3.68
C TYR A 21 7.39 -0.67 -2.99
N CYS A 22 7.85 -1.75 -2.35
CA CYS A 22 9.19 -1.78 -1.73
C CYS A 22 9.34 -0.61 -0.74
N TRP A 23 10.37 0.24 -0.90
CA TRP A 23 10.59 1.41 -0.05
C TRP A 23 9.53 2.50 -0.24
N GLY A 24 8.79 2.47 -1.36
CA GLY A 24 7.62 3.30 -1.57
C GLY A 24 6.52 3.06 -0.53
N ALA A 25 6.51 1.90 0.14
CA ALA A 25 5.63 1.64 1.27
C ALA A 25 5.90 2.57 2.46
N LYS A 26 7.17 2.79 2.82
CA LYS A 26 7.56 3.80 3.83
C LYS A 26 7.08 5.20 3.44
N ILE A 27 7.17 5.54 2.15
CA ILE A 27 6.67 6.82 1.64
C ILE A 27 5.15 6.93 1.78
N VAL A 28 4.40 5.86 1.47
CA VAL A 28 2.94 5.80 1.68
C VAL A 28 2.61 6.03 3.15
N THR A 29 3.29 5.34 4.07
CA THR A 29 3.08 5.51 5.52
C THR A 29 3.30 6.97 5.94
N MET A 30 4.42 7.58 5.57
CA MET A 30 4.72 8.98 5.90
C MET A 30 3.72 9.96 5.26
N ALA A 31 3.31 9.68 4.03
CA ALA A 31 2.31 10.47 3.31
C ALA A 31 0.88 10.27 3.85
N SER A 32 0.66 9.32 4.75
CA SER A 32 -0.65 8.98 5.33
C SER A 32 -0.89 9.60 6.71
N GLN A 33 0.01 10.48 7.16
CA GLN A 33 -0.07 11.13 8.48
C GLN A 33 -1.02 12.35 8.48
N GLU A 34 -1.22 12.95 9.66
CA GLU A 34 -2.09 14.11 9.85
C GLU A 34 -1.79 15.23 8.84
N GLY A 35 -2.84 15.86 8.31
CA GLY A 35 -2.73 16.91 7.29
C GLY A 35 -2.51 16.39 5.86
N THR A 36 -2.54 15.08 5.65
CA THR A 36 -2.44 14.49 4.31
C THR A 36 -3.62 14.89 3.39
N THR A 37 -3.32 15.00 2.09
CA THR A 37 -4.34 15.15 1.05
C THR A 37 -4.89 13.82 0.55
N PHE A 38 -4.23 12.71 0.86
CA PHE A 38 -4.64 11.39 0.41
C PHE A 38 -5.81 10.87 1.25
N LYS A 39 -6.66 10.04 0.66
CA LYS A 39 -7.82 9.44 1.34
C LYS A 39 -7.63 7.98 1.71
N ALA A 40 -6.71 7.28 1.04
CA ALA A 40 -6.33 5.91 1.35
C ALA A 40 -4.89 5.64 0.87
N GLY A 41 -4.21 4.69 1.50
CA GLY A 41 -2.87 4.22 1.18
C GLY A 41 -2.84 2.73 0.80
N ALA A 42 -2.07 2.37 -0.22
CA ALA A 42 -1.82 0.99 -0.61
C ALA A 42 -0.33 0.67 -0.65
N GLN A 43 0.05 -0.47 -0.08
CA GLN A 43 1.43 -0.91 0.05
C GLN A 43 1.55 -2.36 -0.39
N THR A 44 2.59 -2.71 -1.14
CA THR A 44 2.91 -4.11 -1.43
C THR A 44 4.40 -4.36 -1.27
N HIS A 45 4.74 -5.52 -0.72
CA HIS A 45 6.09 -6.00 -0.47
C HIS A 45 6.92 -4.89 0.22
N PRO A 46 6.50 -4.42 1.40
CA PRO A 46 7.04 -3.20 1.98
C PRO A 46 8.48 -3.41 2.46
N SER A 47 9.35 -2.44 2.20
CA SER A 47 10.69 -2.38 2.81
C SER A 47 10.78 -1.17 3.74
N LEU A 48 11.77 -1.19 4.64
CA LEU A 48 11.95 -0.14 5.65
C LEU A 48 10.72 0.06 6.55
N VAL A 49 10.00 -1.03 6.84
CA VAL A 49 8.85 -1.02 7.75
C VAL A 49 9.34 -0.56 9.12
N ASP A 50 8.75 0.48 9.67
CA ASP A 50 9.00 0.89 11.05
C ASP A 50 7.65 0.90 11.79
N PRO A 51 7.45 0.00 12.77
CA PRO A 51 6.20 -0.06 13.53
C PRO A 51 5.82 1.27 14.18
N GLU A 52 6.78 2.14 14.50
CA GLU A 52 6.48 3.41 15.16
C GLU A 52 5.80 4.42 14.23
N ASP A 53 6.12 4.41 12.94
CA ASP A 53 5.45 5.31 11.98
C ASP A 53 3.94 5.02 11.90
N ALA A 54 3.54 3.75 12.07
CA ALA A 54 2.15 3.33 11.95
C ALA A 54 1.23 4.00 12.98
N ASN A 55 1.79 4.44 14.12
CA ASN A 55 1.04 5.17 15.15
C ASN A 55 0.55 6.54 14.65
N LEU A 56 1.21 7.11 13.63
CA LEU A 56 0.89 8.42 13.09
C LEU A 56 -0.02 8.35 11.85
N VAL A 57 -0.34 7.15 11.37
CA VAL A 57 -1.19 6.96 10.18
C VAL A 57 -2.64 7.35 10.48
N THR A 58 -3.19 8.23 9.67
CA THR A 58 -4.54 8.81 9.86
C THR A 58 -5.56 8.43 8.77
N ILE A 59 -5.13 7.71 7.72
CA ILE A 59 -6.00 7.29 6.61
C ILE A 59 -5.93 5.79 6.37
N PRO A 60 -7.02 5.15 5.90
CA PRO A 60 -7.09 3.71 5.69
C PRO A 60 -5.91 3.14 4.89
N GLN A 61 -5.43 1.96 5.28
CA GLN A 61 -4.28 1.30 4.66
C GLN A 61 -4.60 -0.12 4.17
N ILE A 62 -4.15 -0.46 2.97
CA ILE A 62 -4.01 -1.84 2.53
C ILE A 62 -2.52 -2.19 2.42
N VAL A 63 -2.08 -3.29 3.03
CA VAL A 63 -0.70 -3.75 3.03
C VAL A 63 -0.65 -5.23 2.65
N LEU A 64 -0.07 -5.51 1.48
CA LEU A 64 0.06 -6.86 0.93
C LEU A 64 1.53 -7.30 1.04
N LEU A 65 1.80 -8.22 1.95
CA LEU A 65 3.15 -8.71 2.23
C LEU A 65 3.52 -9.82 1.25
N SER A 66 4.80 -9.97 0.98
CA SER A 66 5.40 -11.16 0.39
C SER A 66 5.95 -12.07 1.50
N LYS A 67 6.64 -13.14 1.12
CA LYS A 67 7.32 -14.04 2.06
C LYS A 67 8.64 -13.49 2.61
N ASP A 68 9.19 -12.46 1.99
CA ASP A 68 10.57 -12.01 2.22
C ASP A 68 10.67 -10.88 3.27
N GLU A 69 9.54 -10.32 3.72
CA GLU A 69 9.53 -9.31 4.78
C GLU A 69 9.67 -9.91 6.19
N ASN A 70 10.19 -9.10 7.12
CA ASN A 70 10.21 -9.47 8.53
C ASN A 70 8.78 -9.49 9.10
N LYS A 71 8.26 -10.70 9.35
CA LYS A 71 6.88 -10.93 9.81
C LYS A 71 6.58 -10.30 11.17
N GLU A 72 7.53 -10.33 12.10
CA GLU A 72 7.34 -9.74 13.45
C GLU A 72 7.21 -8.22 13.35
N GLN A 73 8.08 -7.59 12.55
CA GLN A 73 8.06 -6.16 12.30
C GLN A 73 6.78 -5.73 11.57
N CYS A 74 6.36 -6.48 10.55
CA CYS A 74 5.10 -6.21 9.84
C CYS A 74 3.88 -6.39 10.75
N LYS A 75 3.90 -7.37 11.66
CA LYS A 75 2.83 -7.57 12.63
C LYS A 75 2.76 -6.46 13.67
N ALA A 76 3.92 -5.99 14.15
CA ALA A 76 3.98 -4.83 15.04
C ALA A 76 3.44 -3.57 14.34
N TYR A 77 3.82 -3.34 13.09
CA TYR A 77 3.28 -2.27 12.26
C TYR A 77 1.75 -2.37 12.13
N GLU A 78 1.23 -3.55 11.76
CA GLU A 78 -0.22 -3.80 11.66
C GLU A 78 -0.93 -3.43 12.97
N ASN A 79 -0.42 -3.86 14.12
CA ASN A 79 -1.02 -3.59 15.42
C ASN A 79 -1.05 -2.10 15.78
N ASN A 80 -0.08 -1.32 15.28
CA ASN A 80 0.02 0.11 15.53
C ASN A 80 -0.89 0.95 14.63
N VAL A 81 -1.28 0.46 13.43
CA VAL A 81 -2.28 1.15 12.59
C VAL A 81 -3.65 1.15 13.30
N LYS A 82 -4.19 2.34 13.61
CA LYS A 82 -5.45 2.54 14.35
C LYS A 82 -6.67 2.90 13.49
N VAL A 83 -6.48 3.06 12.19
CA VAL A 83 -7.53 3.31 11.20
C VAL A 83 -7.96 2.02 10.52
N GLU A 84 -8.98 2.10 9.64
CA GLU A 84 -9.39 0.95 8.85
C GLU A 84 -8.20 0.39 8.06
N LYS A 85 -8.04 -0.93 8.10
CA LYS A 85 -6.87 -1.59 7.53
C LYS A 85 -7.18 -2.94 6.94
N TYR A 86 -6.45 -3.28 5.88
CA TYR A 86 -6.41 -4.62 5.31
C TYR A 86 -4.96 -5.08 5.24
N PHE A 87 -4.64 -6.19 5.91
CA PHE A 87 -3.32 -6.80 5.91
C PHE A 87 -3.44 -8.24 5.46
N GLU A 88 -2.61 -8.62 4.50
CA GLU A 88 -2.58 -9.99 4.01
C GLU A 88 -1.16 -10.39 3.61
N ALA A 89 -0.76 -11.60 3.99
CA ALA A 89 0.53 -12.16 3.61
C ALA A 89 0.37 -13.13 2.43
N PHE A 90 1.14 -12.89 1.38
CA PHE A 90 1.24 -13.73 0.20
C PHE A 90 2.52 -14.58 0.35
N ASP A 91 2.47 -15.54 1.26
CA ASP A 91 3.62 -16.32 1.74
C ASP A 91 4.29 -17.20 0.65
N ASP A 92 3.66 -17.34 -0.51
CA ASP A 92 4.23 -18.02 -1.68
C ASP A 92 4.86 -17.06 -2.69
N GLN A 93 4.73 -15.74 -2.50
CA GLN A 93 5.24 -14.71 -3.41
C GLN A 93 6.52 -14.06 -2.91
N VAL A 94 7.38 -13.63 -3.83
CA VAL A 94 8.66 -12.95 -3.55
C VAL A 94 8.49 -11.44 -3.40
N HIS A 95 9.44 -10.77 -2.77
CA HIS A 95 9.52 -9.31 -2.80
C HIS A 95 9.50 -8.81 -4.26
N GLY A 96 8.63 -7.85 -4.56
CA GLY A 96 8.45 -7.37 -5.94
C GLY A 96 7.40 -8.12 -6.76
N TRP A 97 6.64 -9.06 -6.18
CA TRP A 97 5.69 -9.91 -6.93
C TRP A 97 4.57 -9.14 -7.65
N MET A 98 4.13 -7.97 -7.17
CA MET A 98 3.18 -7.09 -7.91
C MET A 98 3.88 -6.08 -8.83
N SER A 99 5.21 -6.08 -8.88
CA SER A 99 6.00 -5.09 -9.63
C SER A 99 7.03 -5.79 -10.52
N SER A 100 8.32 -5.48 -10.37
CA SER A 100 9.37 -5.94 -11.28
C SER A 100 9.66 -7.45 -11.22
N MET A 101 9.21 -8.14 -10.17
CA MET A 101 9.46 -9.57 -9.94
C MET A 101 8.20 -10.43 -10.12
N GLY A 102 7.13 -9.88 -10.69
CA GLY A 102 5.94 -10.66 -11.03
C GLY A 102 6.19 -11.59 -12.21
N ASP A 103 6.40 -12.88 -11.95
CA ASP A 103 6.46 -13.92 -12.97
C ASP A 103 5.05 -14.28 -13.46
N LEU A 104 4.65 -13.73 -14.61
CA LEU A 104 3.34 -13.97 -15.21
C LEU A 104 3.27 -15.26 -16.05
N GLU A 105 4.40 -15.94 -16.26
CA GLU A 105 4.41 -17.26 -16.90
C GLU A 105 4.08 -18.35 -15.88
N ASN A 106 4.50 -18.17 -14.63
CA ASN A 106 4.06 -18.99 -13.51
C ASN A 106 2.55 -18.77 -13.24
N PRO A 107 1.69 -19.80 -13.37
CA PRO A 107 0.25 -19.64 -13.19
C PRO A 107 -0.15 -19.14 -11.80
N ARG A 108 0.59 -19.53 -10.76
CA ARG A 108 0.31 -19.18 -9.37
C ARG A 108 0.67 -17.72 -9.08
N THR A 109 1.86 -17.29 -9.49
CA THR A 109 2.27 -15.88 -9.34
C THR A 109 1.41 -14.97 -10.19
N ARG A 110 1.02 -15.38 -11.40
CA ARG A 110 0.07 -14.63 -12.23
C ARG A 110 -1.30 -14.45 -11.56
N GLU A 111 -1.85 -15.52 -10.97
CA GLU A 111 -3.11 -15.45 -10.23
C GLU A 111 -3.03 -14.44 -9.09
N GLU A 112 -1.99 -14.55 -8.26
CA GLU A 112 -1.79 -13.65 -7.14
C GLU A 112 -1.54 -12.21 -7.61
N TYR A 113 -0.72 -11.99 -8.66
CA TYR A 113 -0.49 -10.69 -9.29
C TYR A 113 -1.81 -9.97 -9.58
N TYR A 114 -2.72 -10.64 -10.30
CA TYR A 114 -4.04 -10.05 -10.62
C TYR A 114 -4.90 -9.85 -9.37
N ARG A 115 -4.86 -10.79 -8.42
CA ARG A 115 -5.59 -10.65 -7.15
C ARG A 115 -5.11 -9.46 -6.34
N GLY A 116 -3.80 -9.21 -6.27
CA GLY A 116 -3.20 -8.07 -5.60
C GLY A 116 -3.68 -6.73 -6.16
N TYR A 117 -3.66 -6.57 -7.49
CA TYR A 117 -4.18 -5.36 -8.13
C TYR A 117 -5.70 -5.22 -7.98
N LYS A 118 -6.44 -6.34 -7.99
CA LYS A 118 -7.87 -6.32 -7.69
C LYS A 118 -8.13 -5.83 -6.26
N LEU A 119 -7.38 -6.32 -5.27
CA LEU A 119 -7.48 -5.87 -3.88
C LEU A 119 -7.19 -4.38 -3.75
N TRP A 120 -6.13 -3.88 -4.39
CA TRP A 120 -5.85 -2.44 -4.44
C TRP A 120 -7.01 -1.65 -5.06
N SER A 121 -7.51 -2.09 -6.21
CA SER A 121 -8.63 -1.44 -6.90
C SER A 121 -9.90 -1.39 -6.04
N ASP A 122 -10.28 -2.53 -5.46
CA ASP A 122 -11.45 -2.64 -4.61
C ASP A 122 -11.30 -1.82 -3.32
N PHE A 123 -10.08 -1.75 -2.77
CA PHE A 123 -9.80 -0.93 -1.60
C PHE A 123 -9.94 0.57 -1.92
N PHE A 124 -9.30 1.06 -2.99
CA PHE A 124 -9.43 2.46 -3.38
C PHE A 124 -10.86 2.85 -3.76
N ALA A 125 -11.61 1.97 -4.43
CA ALA A 125 -13.01 2.24 -4.81
C ALA A 125 -13.93 2.49 -3.60
N LYS A 126 -13.54 2.09 -2.39
CA LYS A 126 -14.29 2.38 -1.16
C LYS A 126 -14.05 3.80 -0.63
N TYR A 127 -12.93 4.42 -0.95
CA TYR A 127 -12.48 5.67 -0.33
C TYR A 127 -12.27 6.85 -1.29
N LEU A 128 -12.13 6.59 -2.59
CA LEU A 128 -11.92 7.60 -3.63
C LEU A 128 -13.20 7.92 -4.38
#